data_AF-A0A4Q6ADA3-F1
#
_entry.id   AF-A0A4Q6ADA3-F1
#
_cell.length_a   1.000
_cell.length_b   1.000
_cell.length_c   1.000
_cell.angle_alpha   90.00
_cell.angle_beta   90.00
_cell.angle_gamma   90.00
#
_symmetry.space_group_name_H-M   'P 1'
#
loop_
_entity.id
_entity.type
_entity.pdbx_description
1 polymer ?
#
loop_
_entity_poly.entity_id
_entity_poly.type
_entity_poly.pdbx_seq_one_letter_code
_entity_poly.pdbx_strand_id
1 'polypeptide(L)' 'MQLKKTFFFFVFLLTMFGAMAQTRYSGFIDKYPVELVTRIYPDGEATAIYTYTNFDEPIVLSGKLEQGRLSLFEKDKE' A
#
# COMPACT_ATOMS: atom_id res chain seq x y z
N MET A 1 -16.36 -39.10 2.83
CA MET A 1 -16.70 -37.93 1.98
C MET A 1 -16.63 -36.59 2.73
N GLN A 2 -17.08 -36.52 3.99
CA GLN A 2 -17.08 -35.28 4.80
C GLN A 2 -15.67 -34.71 5.11
N LEU A 3 -14.69 -35.57 5.43
CA LEU A 3 -13.31 -35.16 5.75
C LEU A 3 -12.62 -34.41 4.60
N LYS A 4 -12.95 -34.78 3.35
CA LYS A 4 -12.42 -34.12 2.15
C LYS A 4 -13.00 -32.71 1.97
N LYS A 5 -14.25 -32.49 2.38
CA LYS A 5 -14.93 -31.18 2.34
C LYS A 5 -14.39 -30.25 3.41
N THR A 6 -14.19 -30.74 4.64
CA THR A 6 -13.55 -29.95 5.72
C THR A 6 -12.11 -29.61 5.37
N PHE A 7 -11.35 -30.54 4.78
CA PHE A 7 -9.99 -30.24 4.30
C PHE A 7 -9.98 -29.12 3.24
N PHE A 8 -10.87 -29.21 2.24
CA PHE A 8 -11.02 -28.15 1.23
C PHE A 8 -11.41 -26.80 1.84
N PHE A 9 -12.27 -26.81 2.86
CA PHE A 9 -12.67 -25.60 3.57
C PHE A 9 -11.49 -24.93 4.31
N PHE A 10 -10.64 -25.71 4.98
CA PHE A 10 -9.44 -25.17 5.64
C PHE A 10 -8.41 -24.64 4.64
N VAL A 11 -8.21 -25.33 3.52
CA VAL A 11 -7.32 -24.85 2.44
C VAL A 11 -7.84 -23.54 1.86
N PHE A 12 -9.15 -23.42 1.64
CA PHE A 12 -9.77 -22.18 1.15
C PHE A 12 -9.58 -21.02 2.14
N LEU A 13 -9.75 -21.26 3.45
CA LEU A 13 -9.59 -20.24 4.49
C LEU A 13 -8.17 -19.66 4.52
N LEU A 14 -7.15 -20.48 4.28
CA LEU A 14 -5.74 -20.06 4.28
C LEU A 14 -5.41 -19.12 3.10
N THR A 15 -6.13 -19.18 1.99
CA THR A 15 -5.87 -18.33 0.81
C THR A 15 -6.36 -16.88 0.97
N MET A 16 -7.25 -16.60 1.93
CA MET A 16 -7.83 -15.27 2.11
C MET A 16 -6.89 -14.25 2.77
N PHE A 17 -5.83 -14.69 3.44
CA PHE A 17 -4.92 -13.80 4.20
C PHE A 17 -3.83 -13.12 3.33
N GLY A 18 -3.68 -13.51 2.07
CA GLY A 18 -2.56 -13.07 1.22
C GLY A 18 -2.76 -11.77 0.44
N ALA A 19 -3.97 -11.21 0.42
CA ALA A 19 -4.28 -10.05 -0.41
C ALA A 19 -4.05 -8.72 0.32
N MET A 20 -2.80 -8.43 0.72
CA MET A 20 -2.43 -7.06 1.06
C MET A 20 -2.34 -6.26 -0.24
N ALA A 21 -3.44 -5.62 -0.64
CA ALA A 21 -3.51 -4.78 -1.82
C ALA A 21 -2.64 -3.54 -1.63
N GLN A 22 -1.51 -3.51 -2.34
CA GLN A 22 -0.80 -2.25 -2.56
C GLN A 22 -1.76 -1.31 -3.28
N THR A 23 -2.09 -0.19 -2.65
CA THR A 23 -3.06 0.76 -3.23
C THR A 23 -2.30 1.80 -4.04
N ARG A 24 -2.71 1.96 -5.31
CA ARG A 24 -2.21 2.99 -6.21
C ARG A 24 -3.21 4.13 -6.27
N TYR A 25 -2.71 5.35 -6.09
CA TYR A 25 -3.46 6.58 -6.23
C TYR A 25 -2.83 7.39 -7.36
N SER A 26 -3.65 8.10 -8.12
CA SER A 26 -3.18 9.01 -9.17
C SER A 26 -3.76 10.38 -8.91
N GLY A 27 -2.97 11.41 -9.15
CA GLY A 27 -3.36 12.79 -8.86
C GLY A 27 -2.35 13.77 -9.43
N PHE A 28 -2.34 14.98 -8.90
CA PHE A 28 -1.45 16.05 -9.33
C PHE A 28 -0.81 16.73 -8.13
N ILE A 29 0.47 17.05 -8.24
CA ILE A 29 1.14 18.05 -7.40
C ILE A 29 1.31 19.29 -8.28
N ASP A 30 0.62 20.37 -7.95
CA ASP A 30 0.44 21.52 -8.84
C ASP A 30 -0.11 21.06 -10.21
N LYS A 31 0.63 21.24 -11.31
CA LYS A 31 0.25 20.80 -12.66
C LYS A 31 0.82 19.46 -13.08
N TYR A 32 1.62 18.82 -12.23
CA TYR A 32 2.39 17.63 -12.61
C TYR A 32 1.65 16.36 -12.16
N PRO A 33 1.31 15.45 -13.09
CA PRO A 33 0.69 14.20 -12.73
C PRO A 33 1.67 13.34 -11.92
N VAL A 34 1.14 12.77 -10.84
CA VAL A 34 1.89 11.88 -9.96
C VAL A 34 1.12 10.58 -9.74
N GLU A 35 1.89 9.53 -9.53
CA GLU A 35 1.38 8.26 -9.05
C GLU A 35 1.95 8.00 -7.67
N LEU A 36 1.08 7.74 -6.71
CA LEU A 36 1.43 7.41 -5.34
C LEU A 36 1.13 5.94 -5.11
N VAL A 37 2.12 5.22 -4.61
CA VAL A 37 1.97 3.82 -4.24
C VAL A 37 2.29 3.68 -2.76
N THR A 38 1.31 3.26 -1.97
CA THR A 38 1.40 3.25 -0.51
C THR A 38 1.24 1.84 0.04
N ARG A 39 2.04 1.52 1.05
CA ARG A 39 1.85 0.39 1.96
C ARG A 39 1.59 0.95 3.36
N ILE A 40 0.47 0.53 3.95
CA ILE A 40 0.09 0.87 5.32
C ILE A 40 0.17 -0.42 6.14
N TYR A 41 0.93 -0.37 7.23
CA TYR A 41 1.11 -1.48 8.15
C TYR A 41 -0.01 -1.51 9.21
N PRO A 42 -0.27 -2.65 9.86
CA PRO A 42 -1.34 -2.79 10.85
C PRO A 42 -1.22 -1.85 12.07
N ASP A 43 0.00 -1.41 12.38
CA ASP A 43 0.31 -0.43 13.44
C ASP A 43 0.08 1.03 13.02
N GLY A 44 -0.33 1.24 11.76
CA GLY A 44 -0.57 2.55 11.18
C GLY A 44 0.67 3.19 10.55
N GLU A 45 1.87 2.62 10.70
CA GLU A 45 3.05 3.09 9.96
C GLU A 45 2.80 2.97 8.46
N ALA A 46 3.31 3.92 7.68
CA ALA A 46 3.12 3.95 6.24
C ALA A 46 4.42 4.25 5.51
N THR A 47 4.67 3.49 4.47
CA THR A 47 5.73 3.76 3.50
C THR A 47 5.08 3.98 2.15
N ALA A 48 5.47 5.02 1.45
CA ALA A 48 4.97 5.28 0.11
C ALA A 48 6.10 5.71 -0.82
N ILE A 49 5.85 5.59 -2.12
CA ILE A 49 6.66 6.20 -3.16
C ILE A 49 5.74 7.03 -4.03
N TYR A 50 6.21 8.18 -4.50
CA TYR A 50 5.56 8.84 -5.62
C TYR A 50 6.53 9.08 -6.77
N THR A 51 6.02 8.98 -7.99
CA THR A 51 6.76 9.29 -9.21
C THR A 51 5.99 10.35 -9.96
N TYR A 52 6.67 11.38 -10.44
CA TYR A 52 6.10 12.17 -11.53
C TYR A 52 6.04 11.27 -12.77
N THR A 53 4.94 11.31 -13.52
CA THR A 53 4.71 10.40 -14.66
C THR A 53 5.85 10.42 -15.70
N ASN A 54 6.63 11.50 -15.74
CA ASN A 54 7.71 11.71 -16.71
C ASN A 54 9.12 11.76 -16.10
N PHE A 55 9.30 11.40 -14.81
CA PHE A 55 10.62 11.40 -14.16
C PHE A 55 10.98 10.00 -13.68
N ASP A 56 12.24 9.61 -13.90
CA ASP A 56 12.69 8.24 -13.67
C ASP A 56 13.00 7.92 -12.19
N GLU A 57 13.09 8.93 -11.32
CA GLU A 57 13.43 8.73 -9.91
C GLU A 57 12.20 8.82 -8.99
N PRO A 58 11.82 7.72 -8.32
CA PRO A 58 10.77 7.75 -7.30
C PRO A 58 11.26 8.50 -6.06
N ILE A 59 10.37 9.32 -5.50
CA ILE A 59 10.58 10.01 -4.23
C ILE A 59 9.97 9.15 -3.13
N VAL A 60 10.80 8.80 -2.14
CA VAL A 60 10.42 7.93 -1.03
C VAL A 60 9.78 8.75 0.08
N LEU A 61 8.64 8.27 0.56
CA LEU A 61 7.86 8.87 1.62
C LEU A 61 7.77 7.94 2.83
N SER A 62 7.73 8.55 4.01
CA SER A 62 7.37 7.88 5.26
C SER A 62 6.23 8.63 5.93
N GLY A 63 5.44 7.94 6.74
CA GLY A 63 4.28 8.58 7.34
C GLY A 63 3.46 7.63 8.19
N LYS A 64 2.25 8.07 8.52
CA LYS A 64 1.39 7.35 9.45
C LYS A 64 -0.09 7.58 9.16
N LEU A 65 -0.88 6.53 9.36
CA LEU A 65 -2.34 6.55 9.37
C LEU A 65 -2.82 6.65 10.82
N GLU A 66 -3.35 7.81 11.19
CA GLU A 66 -3.92 8.04 12.53
C GLU A 66 -5.33 8.63 12.40
N GLN A 67 -6.30 8.05 13.11
CA GLN A 67 -7.69 8.52 13.12
C GLN A 67 -8.31 8.67 11.72
N GLY A 68 -7.95 7.79 10.78
CA GLY A 68 -8.43 7.84 9.40
C GLY A 68 -7.73 8.87 8.50
N ARG A 69 -6.73 9.59 9.01
CA ARG A 69 -5.91 10.54 8.25
C ARG A 69 -4.53 9.96 7.98
N LEU A 70 -4.21 9.76 6.71
CA LEU A 70 -2.87 9.40 6.25
C LEU A 70 -2.04 10.67 6.04
N SER A 71 -0.93 10.79 6.77
CA SER A 71 0.06 11.86 6.57
C SER A 71 1.35 11.26 6.06
N LEU A 72 1.91 11.79 4.98
CA LEU A 72 3.14 11.33 4.34
C LEU A 72 4.12 12.50 4.20
N PHE A 73 5.40 12.23 4.42
CA PHE A 73 6.49 13.20 4.35
C PHE A 73 7.62 12.61 3.51
N GLU A 74 8.24 13.45 2.69
CA GLU A 74 9.48 13.07 2.00
C GLU A 74 10.50 12.66 3.04
N LYS A 75 11.12 11.50 2.83
CA LYS A 75 12.25 11.11 3.65
C LYS A 75 13.43 11.95 3.17
N ASP A 76 14.02 12.74 4.08
CA ASP A 76 15.23 13.50 3.76
C ASP A 76 16.25 12.55 3.11
N LYS A 77 16.76 12.94 1.94
CA LYS A 77 17.92 12.30 1.34
C LYS A 77 19.11 12.69 2.23
N GLU A 78 19.54 11.79 3.12
CA GLU A 78 20.85 11.93 3.79
C GLU A 78 21.97 12.08 2.76
#